data_AF-A0A8C5J6B9-F1
#
_entry.id   AF-A0A8C5J6B9-F1
#
_cell.length_a   1.000
_cell.length_b   1.000
_cell.length_c   1.000
_cell.angle_alpha   90.00
_cell.angle_beta   90.00
_cell.angle_gamma   90.00
#
_symmetry.space_group_name_H-M   'P 1'
#
loop_
_entity.id
_entity.type
_entity.pdbx_description
1 polymer ?
#
loop_
_entity_poly.entity_id
_entity_poly.type
_entity_poly.pdbx_seq_one_letter_code
_entity_poly.pdbx_strand_id
1 'polypeptide(L)'
;MARPLILGLLSLLGLLAAAVASPVLWQKECAKGPEVWCQSIRTASQCGALKHCQQNVWNKPAVSSIPCDLCKELVTVAGKIIKDNGTEDEIRSYLEKTCEFLPDPGLVSECKEIVDSYLPVIMDMLKEELDKPEVVCSALALCHSLQKHLASMKLQKQLQTNKIPELDFSELASPFMANVPLLLYPQEEKPKQKPKATGDVCQDCIQLVTDVQEAVKTNSSFVKSLVAHAKEECDRLGPGMSDMCKSYISEYSDLAIQMMMHMVRSAECSICSQFIFLACVANFLGNRKRALQ
;
A
#
# COMPACT_ATOMS: atom_id res chain seq x y z
N MET A 1 10.31 -2.57 -57.78
CA MET A 1 10.40 -3.36 -56.53
C MET A 1 10.70 -2.53 -55.27
N ALA A 2 10.48 -1.20 -55.26
CA ALA A 2 10.77 -0.35 -54.09
C ALA A 2 9.52 0.08 -53.26
N ARG A 3 8.31 -0.13 -53.79
CA ARG A 3 7.04 0.17 -53.08
C ARG A 3 6.71 -0.74 -51.87
N PRO A 4 7.05 -2.05 -51.82
CA PRO A 4 6.67 -2.89 -50.68
C PRO A 4 7.59 -2.72 -49.45
N LEU A 5 8.82 -2.24 -49.64
CA LEU A 5 9.78 -2.00 -48.55
C LEU A 5 9.41 -0.77 -47.72
N ILE A 6 8.88 0.28 -48.36
CA ILE A 6 8.45 1.51 -47.67
C ILE A 6 7.19 1.25 -46.85
N LEU A 7 6.27 0.40 -47.34
CA LEU A 7 5.07 0.00 -46.59
C LEU A 7 5.41 -0.85 -45.36
N GLY A 8 6.42 -1.72 -45.45
CA GLY A 8 6.93 -2.52 -44.33
C GLY A 8 7.66 -1.71 -43.25
N LEU A 9 8.37 -0.64 -43.64
CA LEU A 9 9.01 0.29 -42.70
C LEU A 9 7.99 1.17 -41.97
N LEU A 10 6.93 1.60 -42.65
CA LEU A 10 5.84 2.38 -42.05
C LEU A 10 4.97 1.53 -41.10
N SER A 11 4.76 0.24 -41.39
CA SER A 11 4.06 -0.67 -40.47
C SER A 11 4.89 -1.02 -39.24
N LEU A 12 6.22 -1.14 -39.35
CA LEU A 12 7.12 -1.29 -38.19
C LEU A 12 7.13 -0.05 -37.29
N LEU A 13 7.12 1.16 -37.88
CA LEU A 13 7.02 2.42 -37.13
C LEU A 13 5.66 2.59 -36.43
N GLY A 14 4.58 2.10 -37.04
CA GLY A 14 3.24 2.12 -36.43
C GLY A 14 3.09 1.19 -35.21
N LEU A 15 3.76 0.04 -35.21
CA LEU A 15 3.73 -0.91 -34.08
C LEU A 15 4.56 -0.43 -32.88
N LEU A 16 5.64 0.34 -33.10
CA LEU A 16 6.41 0.96 -32.02
C LEU A 16 5.64 2.07 -31.28
N ALA A 17 4.67 2.71 -31.94
CA ALA A 17 3.87 3.77 -31.32
C ALA A 17 2.79 3.25 -30.35
N ALA A 18 2.41 1.96 -30.45
CA ALA A 18 1.37 1.38 -29.60
C ALA A 18 1.89 0.84 -28.24
N ALA A 19 3.20 0.67 -28.08
CA ALA A 19 3.79 0.03 -26.89
C ALA A 19 4.03 0.96 -25.70
N VAL A 20 3.83 2.28 -25.85
CA VAL A 20 4.16 3.29 -24.80
C VAL A 20 2.96 4.11 -24.32
N ALA A 21 1.73 3.71 -24.66
CA ALA A 21 0.53 4.38 -24.16
C ALA A 21 0.23 3.95 -22.71
N SER A 22 1.07 4.38 -21.77
CA SER A 22 0.59 4.60 -20.39
C SER A 22 -0.64 5.51 -20.49
N PRO A 23 -1.71 5.29 -19.69
CA PRO A 23 -2.90 6.12 -19.79
C PRO A 23 -2.48 7.58 -19.58
N VAL A 24 -2.82 8.46 -20.54
CA VAL A 24 -2.45 9.90 -20.56
C VAL A 24 -2.74 10.62 -19.24
N LEU A 25 -3.68 10.08 -18.46
CA LEU A 25 -3.98 10.50 -17.09
C LEU A 25 -2.74 10.40 -16.18
N TRP A 26 -2.04 9.26 -16.12
CA TRP A 26 -0.90 9.07 -15.21
C TRP A 26 0.27 10.00 -15.50
N GLN A 27 0.44 10.43 -16.74
CA GLN A 27 1.52 11.32 -17.14
C GLN A 27 1.40 12.71 -16.49
N LYS A 28 0.16 13.17 -16.25
CA LYS A 28 -0.10 14.43 -15.52
C LYS A 28 0.12 14.26 -14.02
N GLU A 29 -0.18 13.08 -13.48
CA GLU A 29 -0.07 12.78 -12.06
C GLU A 29 1.38 12.65 -11.64
N CYS A 30 2.21 11.98 -12.45
CA CYS A 30 3.65 11.85 -12.20
C CYS A 30 4.39 13.21 -12.33
N ALA A 31 3.87 14.16 -13.11
CA ALA A 31 4.45 15.49 -13.25
C ALA A 31 4.28 16.38 -12.00
N LYS A 32 3.45 15.98 -11.03
CA LYS A 32 3.22 16.70 -9.76
C LYS A 32 4.37 16.54 -8.75
N GLY A 33 5.40 15.75 -9.06
CA GLY A 33 6.65 15.67 -8.30
C GLY A 33 6.61 14.75 -7.07
N PRO A 34 7.71 14.73 -6.25
CA PRO A 34 7.99 13.84 -5.09
C PRO A 34 6.83 13.52 -4.19
N GLU A 35 6.02 14.51 -3.89
CA GLU A 35 4.92 14.33 -2.95
C GLU A 35 3.81 13.41 -3.48
N VAL A 36 3.63 13.34 -4.80
CA VAL A 36 2.58 12.54 -5.43
C VAL A 36 3.06 11.14 -5.78
N TRP A 37 4.15 11.01 -6.55
CA TRP A 37 4.68 9.70 -6.91
C TRP A 37 5.28 8.90 -5.73
N CYS A 38 5.69 9.52 -4.61
CA CYS A 38 6.12 8.78 -3.40
C CYS A 38 5.05 8.60 -2.33
N GLN A 39 3.78 8.86 -2.66
CA GLN A 39 2.67 8.66 -1.73
C GLN A 39 2.40 7.17 -1.45
N SER A 40 2.68 6.29 -2.43
CA SER A 40 2.52 4.84 -2.29
C SER A 40 3.46 4.09 -3.22
N ILE A 41 3.71 2.81 -2.93
CA ILE A 41 4.47 1.90 -3.81
C ILE A 41 3.84 1.82 -5.21
N ARG A 42 2.50 1.80 -5.28
CA ARG A 42 1.77 1.73 -6.55
C ARG A 42 2.08 2.93 -7.44
N THR A 43 1.90 4.14 -6.91
CA THR A 43 2.17 5.38 -7.67
C THR A 43 3.65 5.47 -8.04
N ALA A 44 4.54 5.09 -7.13
CA ALA A 44 5.98 5.11 -7.37
C ALA A 44 6.36 4.15 -8.51
N SER A 45 5.81 2.94 -8.52
CA SER A 45 6.02 1.98 -9.60
C SER A 45 5.48 2.49 -10.94
N GLN A 46 4.26 3.03 -10.95
CA GLN A 46 3.62 3.54 -12.17
C GLN A 46 4.37 4.74 -12.77
N CYS A 47 4.97 5.58 -11.92
CA CYS A 47 5.76 6.73 -12.35
C CYS A 47 7.25 6.42 -12.54
N GLY A 48 7.70 5.17 -12.40
CA GLY A 48 9.12 4.80 -12.48
C GLY A 48 9.99 5.44 -11.38
N ALA A 49 9.38 5.79 -10.26
CA ALA A 49 9.95 6.53 -9.13
C ALA A 49 10.52 5.66 -8.02
N LEU A 50 10.30 4.34 -8.06
CA LEU A 50 10.42 3.47 -6.88
C LEU A 50 11.76 3.64 -6.17
N LYS A 51 12.86 3.61 -6.92
CA LYS A 51 14.22 3.81 -6.40
C LYS A 51 14.40 5.18 -5.76
N HIS A 52 13.87 6.24 -6.39
CA HIS A 52 13.92 7.60 -5.84
C HIS A 52 13.18 7.66 -4.49
N CYS A 53 11.96 7.12 -4.42
CA CYS A 53 11.15 7.13 -3.20
C CYS A 53 11.81 6.32 -2.08
N GLN A 54 12.29 5.12 -2.39
CA GLN A 54 12.99 4.24 -1.44
C GLN A 54 14.20 4.94 -0.82
N GLN A 55 15.04 5.57 -1.66
CA GLN A 55 16.32 6.13 -1.21
C GLN A 55 16.19 7.53 -0.58
N ASN A 56 15.28 8.37 -1.07
CA ASN A 56 15.26 9.79 -0.73
C ASN A 56 14.04 10.22 0.09
N VAL A 57 13.00 9.40 0.18
CA VAL A 57 11.75 9.74 0.89
C VAL A 57 11.48 8.77 2.03
N TRP A 58 11.36 7.48 1.75
CA TRP A 58 10.94 6.46 2.72
C TRP A 58 12.07 6.01 3.66
N ASN A 59 13.34 6.21 3.28
CA ASN A 59 14.48 5.93 4.16
C ASN A 59 14.81 7.11 5.13
N LYS A 60 14.00 8.17 5.14
CA LYS A 60 14.22 9.29 6.05
C LYS A 60 13.81 8.91 7.48
N PRO A 61 14.47 9.46 8.52
CA PRO A 61 14.07 9.22 9.90
C PRO A 61 12.61 9.61 10.16
N ALA A 62 11.80 8.67 10.63
CA ALA A 62 10.42 8.92 11.03
C ALA A 62 10.28 9.29 12.51
N VAL A 63 9.19 9.99 12.82
CA VAL A 63 8.75 10.19 14.20
C VAL A 63 8.19 8.87 14.74
N SER A 64 8.58 8.50 15.96
CA SER A 64 7.97 7.37 16.65
C SER A 64 6.49 7.64 16.89
N SER A 65 5.69 6.64 16.57
CA SER A 65 4.25 6.62 16.79
C SER A 65 3.83 5.16 16.83
N ILE A 66 2.77 4.86 17.59
CA ILE A 66 2.24 3.50 17.72
C ILE A 66 2.09 2.77 16.37
N PRO A 67 1.44 3.33 15.33
CA PRO A 67 1.30 2.63 14.05
C PRO A 67 2.64 2.43 13.32
N CYS A 68 3.57 3.36 13.46
CA CYS A 68 4.90 3.27 12.87
C CYS A 68 5.74 2.18 13.56
N ASP A 69 5.75 2.16 14.88
CA ASP A 69 6.55 1.23 15.67
C ASP A 69 6.02 -0.22 15.55
N LEU A 70 4.69 -0.39 15.60
CA LEU A 70 4.05 -1.69 15.37
C LEU A 70 4.32 -2.21 13.94
N CYS A 71 4.24 -1.33 12.93
CA CYS A 71 4.59 -1.72 11.57
C CYS A 71 6.04 -2.22 11.49
N LYS A 72 6.99 -1.49 12.09
CA LYS A 72 8.40 -1.88 12.07
C LYS A 72 8.63 -3.22 12.75
N GLU A 73 7.95 -3.46 13.86
CA GLU A 73 8.01 -4.74 14.57
C GLU A 73 7.49 -5.89 13.69
N LEU A 74 6.31 -5.73 13.09
CA LEU A 74 5.72 -6.74 12.20
C LEU A 74 6.59 -7.00 10.97
N VAL A 75 7.14 -5.97 10.33
CA VAL A 75 8.05 -6.12 9.19
C VAL A 75 9.33 -6.83 9.62
N THR A 76 9.86 -6.51 10.80
CA THR A 76 11.05 -7.18 11.35
C THR A 76 10.78 -8.67 11.60
N VAL A 77 9.63 -9.01 12.18
CA VAL A 77 9.24 -10.41 12.41
C VAL A 77 9.06 -11.14 11.08
N ALA A 78 8.36 -10.54 10.12
CA ALA A 78 8.20 -11.10 8.78
C ALA A 78 9.56 -11.34 8.09
N GLY A 79 10.48 -10.37 8.17
CA GLY A 79 11.82 -10.50 7.63
C GLY A 79 12.61 -11.65 8.26
N LYS A 80 12.49 -11.86 9.58
CA LYS A 80 13.13 -13.00 10.27
C LYS A 80 12.59 -14.34 9.77
N ILE A 81 11.27 -14.46 9.59
CA ILE A 81 10.64 -15.68 9.08
C ILE A 81 11.11 -15.94 7.64
N ILE A 82 11.07 -14.94 6.77
CA ILE A 82 11.49 -15.10 5.35
C ILE A 82 12.99 -15.40 5.21
N LYS A 83 13.83 -14.94 6.15
CA LYS A 83 15.26 -15.24 6.18
C LYS A 83 15.58 -16.64 6.68
N ASP A 84 14.62 -17.32 7.30
CA ASP A 84 14.79 -18.70 7.73
C ASP A 84 14.76 -19.61 6.51
N ASN A 85 15.85 -20.35 6.26
CA ASN A 85 15.93 -21.27 5.12
C ASN A 85 14.86 -22.36 5.18
N GLY A 86 14.40 -22.76 6.37
CA GLY A 86 13.30 -23.71 6.52
C GLY A 86 11.98 -23.17 5.96
N THR A 87 11.74 -21.86 6.05
CA THR A 87 10.57 -21.22 5.42
C THR A 87 10.64 -21.29 3.89
N GLU A 88 11.81 -21.05 3.29
CA GLU A 88 12.00 -21.20 1.84
C GLU A 88 11.78 -22.65 1.37
N ASP A 89 12.29 -23.62 2.13
CA ASP A 89 12.11 -25.04 1.84
C ASP A 89 10.64 -25.50 1.95
N GLU A 90 9.89 -24.99 2.95
CA GLU A 90 8.46 -25.24 3.08
C GLU A 90 7.67 -24.67 1.89
N ILE A 91 7.99 -23.44 1.47
CA ILE A 91 7.38 -22.80 0.29
C ILE A 91 7.72 -23.59 -0.97
N ARG A 92 8.99 -24.00 -1.14
CA ARG A 92 9.44 -24.83 -2.27
C ARG A 92 8.65 -26.13 -2.32
N SER A 93 8.59 -26.86 -1.22
CA SER A 93 7.88 -28.15 -1.15
C SER A 93 6.40 -27.99 -1.50
N TYR A 94 5.77 -26.91 -1.07
CA TYR A 94 4.39 -26.60 -1.42
C TYR A 94 4.21 -26.32 -2.92
N LEU A 95 5.10 -25.53 -3.52
CA LEU A 95 5.06 -25.22 -4.95
C LEU A 95 5.37 -26.44 -5.82
N GLU A 96 6.35 -27.27 -5.44
CA GLU A 96 6.68 -28.50 -6.15
C GLU A 96 5.53 -29.52 -6.11
N LYS A 97 4.88 -29.69 -4.95
CA LYS A 97 3.65 -30.52 -4.85
C LYS A 97 2.53 -29.95 -5.70
N THR A 98 2.46 -28.62 -5.81
CA THR A 98 1.47 -27.98 -6.68
C THR A 98 1.71 -28.32 -8.15
N CYS A 99 2.98 -28.40 -8.58
CA CYS A 99 3.34 -28.83 -9.93
C CYS A 99 2.89 -30.27 -10.24
N GLU A 100 2.78 -31.16 -9.25
CA GLU A 100 2.35 -32.55 -9.43
C GLU A 100 0.87 -32.72 -9.80
N PHE A 101 0.05 -31.66 -9.65
CA PHE A 101 -1.34 -31.66 -10.12
C PHE A 101 -1.46 -31.42 -11.63
N LEU A 102 -0.37 -31.14 -12.34
CA LEU A 102 -0.40 -30.93 -13.79
C LEU A 102 -0.60 -32.27 -14.53
N PRO A 103 -1.44 -32.31 -15.57
CA PRO A 103 -1.82 -33.55 -16.24
C PRO A 103 -0.74 -34.11 -17.18
N ASP A 104 0.22 -33.27 -17.60
CA ASP A 104 1.27 -33.64 -18.54
C ASP A 104 2.64 -33.69 -17.84
N PRO A 105 3.41 -34.79 -17.98
CA PRO A 105 4.73 -34.92 -17.35
C PRO A 105 5.76 -33.86 -17.78
N GLY A 106 5.66 -33.35 -19.01
CA GLY A 106 6.51 -32.26 -19.49
C GLY A 106 6.23 -30.96 -18.75
N LEU A 107 4.94 -30.63 -18.57
CA LEU A 107 4.51 -29.47 -17.78
C LEU A 107 4.90 -29.58 -16.30
N VAL A 108 4.86 -30.78 -15.72
CA VAL A 108 5.35 -31.02 -14.35
C VAL A 108 6.83 -30.65 -14.23
N SER A 109 7.65 -31.11 -15.19
CA SER A 109 9.08 -30.82 -15.22
C SER A 109 9.37 -29.33 -15.37
N GLU A 110 8.69 -28.67 -16.33
CA GLU A 110 8.85 -27.24 -16.58
C GLU A 110 8.41 -26.40 -15.36
N CYS A 111 7.31 -26.78 -14.70
CA CYS A 111 6.85 -26.13 -13.49
C CYS A 111 7.87 -26.23 -12.35
N LYS A 112 8.44 -27.42 -12.12
CA LYS A 112 9.48 -27.61 -11.09
C LYS A 112 10.75 -26.82 -11.41
N GLU A 113 11.17 -26.79 -12.68
CA GLU A 113 12.31 -25.98 -13.12
C GLU A 113 12.10 -24.47 -12.89
N ILE A 114 10.87 -23.97 -13.13
CA ILE A 114 10.49 -22.59 -12.81
C ILE A 114 10.58 -22.33 -11.30
N VAL A 115 10.04 -23.23 -10.47
CA VAL A 115 10.12 -23.10 -9.01
C VAL A 115 11.58 -23.03 -8.57
N ASP A 116 12.41 -23.96 -9.04
CA ASP A 116 13.82 -24.02 -8.68
C ASP A 116 14.63 -22.79 -9.12
N SER A 117 14.30 -22.25 -10.29
CA SER A 117 15.03 -21.11 -10.88
C SER A 117 14.62 -19.77 -10.29
N TYR A 118 13.33 -19.57 -10.01
CA TYR A 118 12.80 -18.25 -9.65
C TYR A 118 12.54 -18.09 -8.16
N LEU A 119 12.20 -19.16 -7.42
CA LEU A 119 11.90 -19.04 -5.99
C LEU A 119 13.07 -18.43 -5.20
N PRO A 120 14.34 -18.86 -5.38
CA PRO A 120 15.47 -18.27 -4.64
C PRO A 120 15.61 -16.78 -4.91
N VAL A 121 15.47 -16.36 -6.17
CA VAL A 121 15.55 -14.95 -6.57
C VAL A 121 14.44 -14.12 -5.92
N ILE A 122 13.21 -14.65 -5.88
CA ILE A 122 12.08 -14.01 -5.21
C ILE A 122 12.32 -13.89 -3.71
N MET A 123 12.79 -14.95 -3.07
CA MET A 123 13.09 -14.96 -1.64
C MET A 123 14.20 -13.97 -1.30
N ASP A 124 15.26 -13.90 -2.09
CA ASP A 124 16.35 -12.94 -1.88
C ASP A 124 15.88 -11.50 -2.03
N MET A 125 15.06 -11.19 -3.04
CA MET A 125 14.43 -9.87 -3.16
C MET A 125 13.57 -9.53 -1.93
N LEU A 126 12.81 -10.48 -1.40
CA LEU A 126 12.01 -10.26 -0.19
C LEU A 126 12.90 -10.04 1.05
N LYS A 127 13.97 -10.81 1.20
CA LYS A 127 14.94 -10.65 2.30
C LYS A 127 15.57 -9.25 2.26
N GLU A 128 15.96 -8.77 1.09
CA GLU A 128 16.55 -7.43 0.90
C GLU A 128 15.57 -6.30 1.20
N GLU A 129 14.31 -6.41 0.76
CA GLU A 129 13.31 -5.36 0.97
C GLU A 129 12.82 -5.30 2.42
N LEU A 130 12.66 -6.46 3.08
CA LEU A 130 12.22 -6.52 4.48
C LEU A 130 13.32 -6.13 5.49
N ASP A 131 14.57 -6.00 5.05
CA ASP A 131 15.68 -5.54 5.89
C ASP A 131 15.65 -4.07 6.27
N LYS A 132 14.73 -3.31 5.67
CA LYS A 132 14.55 -1.88 5.97
C LYS A 132 13.11 -1.61 6.42
N PRO A 133 12.75 -1.96 7.67
CA PRO A 133 11.40 -1.72 8.19
C PRO A 133 10.95 -0.26 8.07
N GLU A 134 11.88 0.69 8.22
CA GLU A 134 11.62 2.12 8.04
C GLU A 134 11.03 2.44 6.65
N VAL A 135 11.65 1.87 5.61
CA VAL A 135 11.32 2.10 4.22
C VAL A 135 9.95 1.50 3.91
N VAL A 136 9.74 0.24 4.31
CA VAL A 136 8.47 -0.46 4.11
C VAL A 136 7.34 0.29 4.81
N CYS A 137 7.51 0.63 6.09
CA CYS A 137 6.48 1.30 6.87
C CYS A 137 6.20 2.73 6.43
N SER A 138 7.20 3.44 5.90
CA SER A 138 7.00 4.76 5.30
C SER A 138 6.29 4.68 3.94
N ALA A 139 6.59 3.65 3.14
CA ALA A 139 5.91 3.39 1.87
C ALA A 139 4.43 2.99 2.06
N LEU A 140 4.12 2.37 3.20
CA LEU A 140 2.76 2.09 3.67
C LEU A 140 2.09 3.30 4.35
N ALA A 141 2.79 4.44 4.43
CA ALA A 141 2.34 5.67 5.10
C ALA A 141 2.02 5.51 6.60
N LEU A 142 2.49 4.43 7.25
CA LEU A 142 2.37 4.21 8.70
C LEU A 142 3.45 4.95 9.48
N CYS A 143 4.59 5.22 8.83
CA CYS A 143 5.64 6.10 9.33
C CYS A 143 5.65 7.43 8.57
N HIS A 144 5.86 8.52 9.29
CA HIS A 144 6.00 9.85 8.73
C HIS A 144 7.35 10.43 9.10
N SER A 145 8.05 10.98 8.11
CA SER A 145 9.34 11.62 8.34
C SER A 145 9.21 12.75 9.35
N LEU A 146 10.23 12.92 10.19
CA LEU A 146 10.29 14.03 11.15
C LEU A 146 10.06 15.38 10.47
N GLN A 147 10.61 15.56 9.27
CA GLN A 147 10.41 16.76 8.46
C GLN A 147 8.93 17.02 8.15
N LYS A 148 8.18 16.00 7.73
CA LYS A 148 6.74 16.11 7.43
C LYS A 148 5.93 16.42 8.70
N HIS A 149 6.26 15.77 9.81
CA HIS A 149 5.60 15.99 11.09
C HIS A 149 5.85 17.41 11.65
N LEU A 150 7.07 17.91 11.54
CA LEU A 150 7.40 19.29 11.94
C LEU A 150 6.69 20.32 11.06
N ALA A 151 6.61 20.08 9.74
CA ALA A 151 5.86 20.94 8.83
C ALA A 151 4.36 20.99 9.18
N SER A 152 3.74 19.85 9.48
CA SER A 152 2.33 19.80 9.89
C SER A 152 2.10 20.48 11.24
N MET A 153 3.01 20.34 12.20
CA MET A 153 2.92 21.05 13.49
C MET A 153 3.10 22.57 13.35
N LYS A 154 4.01 23.03 12.48
CA LYS A 154 4.18 24.47 12.20
C LYS A 154 2.90 25.04 11.58
N LEU A 155 2.27 24.31 10.66
CA LEU A 155 0.98 24.71 10.08
C LEU A 155 -0.16 24.69 11.11
N GLN A 156 -0.24 23.65 11.96
CA GLN A 156 -1.24 23.56 13.01
C GLN A 156 -1.11 24.70 14.03
N LYS A 157 0.11 25.09 14.40
CA LYS A 157 0.36 26.23 15.29
C LYS A 157 -0.10 27.55 14.68
N GLN A 158 0.00 27.70 13.35
CA GLN A 158 -0.52 28.87 12.61
C GLN A 158 -2.07 28.88 12.59
N LEU A 159 -2.72 27.72 12.54
CA LEU A 159 -4.18 27.58 12.53
C LEU A 159 -4.83 27.74 13.91
N GLN A 160 -4.08 27.52 15.00
CA GLN A 160 -4.57 27.72 16.37
C GLN A 160 -4.51 29.18 16.84
N THR A 161 -3.92 30.08 16.04
CA THR A 161 -3.94 31.51 16.32
C THR A 161 -5.07 32.15 15.50
N ASN A 162 -6.01 32.81 16.17
CA ASN A 162 -7.00 33.68 15.50
C ASN A 162 -6.39 34.97 14.94
N LYS A 163 -5.06 35.11 14.92
CA LYS A 163 -4.38 36.17 14.17
C LYS A 163 -4.10 35.66 12.76
N ILE A 164 -4.51 36.45 11.77
CA ILE A 164 -3.97 36.34 10.41
C ILE A 164 -2.44 36.42 10.56
N PRO A 165 -1.68 35.38 10.19
CA PRO A 165 -0.22 35.45 10.25
C PRO A 165 0.24 36.51 9.27
N GLU A 166 0.99 37.51 9.74
CA GLU A 166 1.89 38.24 8.85
C GLU A 166 2.98 37.24 8.47
N LEU A 167 2.87 36.64 7.28
CA LEU A 167 3.93 35.79 6.76
C LEU A 167 5.14 36.68 6.44
N ASP A 168 6.15 36.63 7.31
CA ASP A 168 7.48 37.12 6.98
C ASP A 168 8.16 36.13 6.04
N PHE A 169 8.15 36.46 4.74
CA PHE A 169 8.78 35.66 3.68
C PHE A 169 10.32 35.70 3.74
N SER A 170 10.92 36.43 4.68
CA SER A 170 12.38 36.59 4.78
C SER A 170 13.11 35.32 5.23
N GLU A 171 12.43 34.37 5.88
CA GLU A 171 13.04 33.11 6.36
C GLU A 171 12.84 31.90 5.41
N LEU A 172 12.08 32.05 4.32
CA LEU A 172 11.78 30.96 3.39
C LEU A 172 12.59 31.04 2.09
N ALA A 173 13.88 31.35 2.18
CA ALA A 173 14.81 31.24 1.07
C ALA A 173 15.75 30.03 1.29
N SER A 174 15.38 28.88 0.74
CA SER A 174 16.35 27.83 0.40
C SER A 174 16.95 28.15 -0.98
N PRO A 175 18.26 27.95 -1.23
CA PRO A 175 19.03 28.72 -2.24
C PRO A 175 18.72 28.44 -3.73
N PHE A 176 17.72 27.64 -4.07
CA PHE A 176 17.61 27.02 -5.41
C PHE A 176 16.50 27.56 -6.32
N MET A 177 15.75 28.59 -5.91
CA MET A 177 14.61 29.12 -6.69
C MET A 177 14.82 30.57 -7.12
N ALA A 178 15.95 30.88 -7.76
CA ALA A 178 16.14 32.15 -8.45
C ALA A 178 15.85 31.95 -9.96
N ASN A 179 14.82 32.66 -10.45
CA ASN A 179 14.36 32.81 -11.84
C ASN A 179 13.26 31.88 -12.39
N VAL A 180 12.04 32.00 -11.85
CA VAL A 180 10.82 31.73 -12.64
C VAL A 180 9.80 32.88 -12.44
N PRO A 181 9.28 33.52 -13.51
CA PRO A 181 8.26 34.57 -13.39
C PRO A 181 6.91 34.03 -12.86
N LEU A 182 6.28 34.80 -11.96
CA LEU A 182 4.97 34.54 -11.36
C LEU A 182 3.83 34.60 -12.41
N LEU A 183 3.33 33.45 -12.86
CA LEU A 183 2.10 33.35 -13.65
C LEU A 183 1.20 32.16 -13.27
N LEU A 184 1.04 31.85 -11.97
CA LEU A 184 0.05 30.85 -11.55
C LEU A 184 -0.65 31.25 -10.25
N TYR A 185 -1.64 32.12 -10.37
CA TYR A 185 -2.83 32.06 -9.50
C TYR A 185 -4.05 31.86 -10.41
N PRO A 186 -4.63 30.65 -10.50
CA PRO A 186 -5.96 30.48 -11.05
C PRO A 186 -6.97 30.93 -9.99
N GLN A 187 -7.88 31.82 -10.38
CA GLN A 187 -9.05 32.20 -9.60
C GLN A 187 -9.96 30.98 -9.43
N GLU A 188 -10.35 30.67 -8.19
CA GLU A 188 -11.31 29.62 -7.88
C GLU A 188 -12.69 29.98 -8.44
N GLU A 189 -13.18 29.22 -9.43
CA GLU A 189 -14.60 29.24 -9.78
C GLU A 189 -15.40 28.47 -8.71
N LYS A 190 -16.49 29.11 -8.25
CA LYS A 190 -17.45 28.59 -7.26
C LYS A 190 -17.91 27.15 -7.59
N PRO A 191 -18.17 26.28 -6.59
CA PRO A 191 -18.68 24.95 -6.85
C PRO A 191 -20.11 25.01 -7.40
N LYS A 192 -20.26 24.62 -8.66
CA LYS A 192 -21.56 24.24 -9.23
C LYS A 192 -21.97 22.89 -8.64
N GLN A 193 -23.03 22.88 -7.85
CA GLN A 193 -23.78 21.67 -7.53
C GLN A 193 -24.24 20.96 -8.82
N LYS A 194 -24.07 19.64 -8.87
CA LYS A 194 -24.87 18.65 -9.62
C LYS A 194 -24.33 17.23 -9.33
N PRO A 195 -25.13 16.16 -9.48
CA PRO A 195 -26.50 15.91 -9.05
C PRO A 195 -26.59 14.73 -8.05
N LYS A 196 -27.69 14.61 -7.32
CA LYS A 196 -28.07 13.42 -6.54
C LYS A 196 -28.22 12.21 -7.47
N ALA A 197 -27.45 11.14 -7.24
CA ALA A 197 -27.75 9.79 -7.74
C ALA A 197 -27.09 8.72 -6.84
N THR A 198 -27.93 7.92 -6.20
CA THR A 198 -27.76 6.52 -5.76
C THR A 198 -26.38 6.00 -5.33
N GLY A 199 -26.21 5.78 -4.01
CA GLY A 199 -25.33 4.78 -3.39
C GLY A 199 -23.83 4.96 -3.64
N ASP A 200 -23.19 5.88 -2.91
CA ASP A 200 -21.73 6.01 -2.92
C ASP A 200 -21.11 4.98 -1.96
N VAL A 201 -20.25 4.10 -2.50
CA VAL A 201 -19.46 3.10 -1.74
C VAL A 201 -18.64 3.75 -0.62
N CYS A 202 -18.23 5.01 -0.79
CA CYS A 202 -17.57 5.74 0.29
C CYS A 202 -18.51 5.96 1.48
N GLN A 203 -19.77 6.33 1.21
CA GLN A 203 -20.76 6.58 2.26
C GLN A 203 -21.13 5.31 3.02
N ASP A 204 -21.25 4.19 2.30
CA ASP A 204 -21.51 2.87 2.89
C ASP A 204 -20.33 2.41 3.76
N CYS A 205 -19.09 2.67 3.34
CA CYS A 205 -17.91 2.39 4.14
C CYS A 205 -17.85 3.22 5.42
N ILE A 206 -18.11 4.53 5.32
CA ILE A 206 -18.14 5.43 6.48
C ILE A 206 -19.22 4.95 7.47
N GLN A 207 -20.39 4.56 6.97
CA GLN A 207 -21.48 4.07 7.79
C GLN A 207 -21.12 2.74 8.47
N LEU A 208 -20.63 1.76 7.73
CA LEU A 208 -20.21 0.47 8.26
C LEU A 208 -19.18 0.62 9.37
N VAL A 209 -18.17 1.46 9.14
CA VAL A 209 -17.11 1.70 10.10
C VAL A 209 -17.67 2.39 11.36
N THR A 210 -18.60 3.33 11.20
CA THR A 210 -19.26 3.99 12.33
C THR A 210 -20.10 3.01 13.15
N ASP A 211 -20.82 2.10 12.49
CA ASP A 211 -21.65 1.09 13.14
C ASP A 211 -20.78 0.09 13.93
N VAL A 212 -19.64 -0.32 13.37
CA VAL A 212 -18.65 -1.17 14.05
C VAL A 212 -18.07 -0.46 15.28
N GLN A 213 -17.73 0.83 15.18
CA GLN A 213 -17.25 1.60 16.32
C GLN A 213 -18.29 1.70 17.44
N GLU A 214 -19.56 1.88 17.09
CA GLU A 214 -20.64 1.95 18.08
C GLU A 214 -20.88 0.60 18.73
N ALA A 215 -20.85 -0.49 17.96
CA ALA A 215 -20.94 -1.85 18.49
C ALA A 215 -19.78 -2.18 19.44
N VAL A 216 -18.56 -1.76 19.12
CA VAL A 216 -17.38 -1.92 20.01
C VAL A 216 -17.55 -1.14 21.31
N LYS A 217 -18.10 0.08 21.28
CA LYS A 217 -18.33 0.90 22.49
C LYS A 217 -19.44 0.36 23.38
N THR A 218 -20.54 -0.07 22.77
CA THR A 218 -21.79 -0.37 23.49
C THR A 218 -21.94 -1.84 23.81
N ASN A 219 -21.22 -2.72 23.13
CA ASN A 219 -21.35 -4.17 23.28
C ASN A 219 -20.00 -4.86 23.54
N SER A 220 -19.68 -5.07 24.81
CA SER A 220 -18.47 -5.76 25.24
C SER A 220 -18.37 -7.22 24.77
N SER A 221 -19.48 -7.84 24.37
CA SER A 221 -19.51 -9.20 23.79
C SER A 221 -19.13 -9.23 22.30
N PHE A 222 -19.35 -8.12 21.58
CA PHE A 222 -19.02 -8.00 20.16
C PHE A 222 -17.50 -8.13 19.94
N VAL A 223 -16.70 -7.45 20.76
CA VAL A 223 -15.23 -7.55 20.75
C VAL A 223 -14.77 -9.00 20.94
N LYS A 224 -15.32 -9.69 21.95
CA LYS A 224 -14.97 -11.09 22.21
C LYS A 224 -15.32 -12.01 21.04
N SER A 225 -16.47 -11.80 20.42
CA SER A 225 -16.90 -12.57 19.25
C SER A 225 -16.01 -12.30 18.04
N LEU A 226 -15.59 -11.05 17.82
CA LEU A 226 -14.71 -10.66 16.73
C LEU A 226 -13.32 -11.31 16.87
N VAL A 227 -12.76 -11.28 18.08
CA VAL A 227 -11.48 -11.93 18.38
C VAL A 227 -11.58 -13.45 18.24
N ALA A 228 -12.67 -14.06 18.68
CA ALA A 228 -12.90 -15.49 18.52
C ALA A 228 -12.96 -15.90 17.04
N HIS A 229 -13.68 -15.13 16.22
CA HIS A 229 -13.77 -15.40 14.78
C HIS A 229 -12.42 -15.25 14.07
N ALA A 230 -11.62 -14.24 14.44
CA ALA A 230 -10.28 -14.09 13.90
C ALA A 230 -9.35 -15.28 14.24
N LYS A 231 -9.51 -15.86 15.43
CA LYS A 231 -8.78 -17.08 15.85
C LYS A 231 -9.19 -18.34 15.09
N GLU A 232 -10.47 -18.43 14.71
CA GLU A 232 -10.98 -19.54 13.90
C GLU A 232 -10.36 -19.55 12.50
N GLU A 233 -10.16 -18.38 11.88
CA GLU A 233 -9.47 -18.30 10.59
C GLU A 233 -8.00 -18.76 10.66
N CYS A 234 -7.36 -18.67 11.82
CA CYS A 234 -6.01 -19.22 12.02
C CYS A 234 -5.96 -20.74 11.87
N ASP A 235 -7.06 -21.48 12.05
CA ASP A 235 -7.11 -22.95 11.89
C ASP A 235 -6.77 -23.38 10.46
N ARG A 236 -6.85 -22.46 9.50
CA ARG A 236 -6.58 -22.70 8.08
C ARG A 236 -5.09 -22.64 7.72
N LEU A 237 -4.22 -22.25 8.66
CA LEU A 237 -2.78 -22.01 8.44
C LEU A 237 -1.89 -23.23 8.70
N GLY A 238 -2.46 -24.38 9.10
CA GLY A 238 -1.71 -25.60 9.41
C GLY A 238 -1.07 -25.62 10.80
N PRO A 239 -0.54 -26.79 11.24
CA PRO A 239 -0.28 -27.09 12.66
C PRO A 239 0.93 -26.38 13.31
N GLY A 240 1.60 -25.44 12.64
CA GLY A 240 2.63 -24.58 13.24
C GLY A 240 2.24 -23.11 13.28
N MET A 241 1.67 -22.60 12.19
CA MET A 241 1.25 -21.20 12.08
C MET A 241 -0.08 -20.92 12.78
N SER A 242 -0.95 -21.93 12.94
CA SER A 242 -2.26 -21.74 13.58
C SER A 242 -2.14 -21.30 15.04
N ASP A 243 -1.30 -21.97 15.83
CA ASP A 243 -1.14 -21.67 17.26
C ASP A 243 -0.44 -20.32 17.46
N MET A 244 0.58 -20.03 16.64
CA MET A 244 1.24 -18.73 16.65
C MET A 244 0.28 -17.61 16.27
N CYS A 245 -0.52 -17.78 15.20
CA CYS A 245 -1.57 -16.84 14.80
C CYS A 245 -2.58 -16.57 15.93
N LYS A 246 -3.06 -17.62 16.61
CA LYS A 246 -3.99 -17.47 17.75
C LYS A 246 -3.35 -16.76 18.94
N SER A 247 -2.07 -17.01 19.21
CA SER A 247 -1.32 -16.31 20.24
C SER A 247 -1.20 -14.82 19.92
N TYR A 248 -0.76 -14.48 18.69
CA TYR A 248 -0.68 -13.10 18.21
C TYR A 248 -2.02 -12.38 18.27
N ILE A 249 -3.10 -13.01 17.82
CA ILE A 249 -4.44 -12.41 17.92
C ILE A 249 -4.81 -12.14 19.37
N SER A 250 -4.49 -13.04 20.30
CA SER A 250 -4.78 -12.84 21.73
C SER A 250 -4.00 -11.68 22.33
N GLU A 251 -2.75 -11.52 21.93
CA GLU A 251 -1.84 -10.52 22.48
C GLU A 251 -2.13 -9.11 21.94
N TYR A 252 -2.45 -9.01 20.64
CA TYR A 252 -2.56 -7.72 19.96
C TYR A 252 -4.00 -7.28 19.67
N SER A 253 -5.02 -8.13 19.88
CA SER A 253 -6.41 -7.77 19.53
C SER A 253 -6.91 -6.52 20.25
N ASP A 254 -6.63 -6.37 21.55
CA ASP A 254 -7.12 -5.23 22.32
C ASP A 254 -6.45 -3.92 21.86
N LEU A 255 -5.14 -3.96 21.58
CA LEU A 255 -4.39 -2.83 21.04
C LEU A 255 -4.89 -2.47 19.64
N ALA A 256 -5.13 -3.46 18.78
CA ALA A 256 -5.67 -3.25 17.43
C ALA A 256 -7.07 -2.63 17.46
N ILE A 257 -7.94 -3.07 18.38
CA ILE A 257 -9.28 -2.51 18.57
C ILE A 257 -9.19 -1.07 19.06
N GLN A 258 -8.34 -0.77 20.05
CA GLN A 258 -8.11 0.61 20.50
C GLN A 258 -7.59 1.49 19.36
N MET A 259 -6.64 1.00 18.57
CA MET A 259 -6.11 1.73 17.41
C MET A 259 -7.20 2.00 16.36
N MET A 260 -8.08 1.02 16.07
CA MET A 260 -9.24 1.19 15.17
C MET A 260 -10.23 2.26 15.67
N MET A 261 -10.43 2.35 16.99
CA MET A 261 -11.27 3.38 17.59
C MET A 261 -10.68 4.79 17.47
N HIS A 262 -9.36 4.92 17.41
CA HIS A 262 -8.66 6.21 17.34
C HIS A 262 -8.31 6.69 15.91
N MET A 263 -8.02 5.79 14.97
CA MET A 263 -7.65 6.16 13.59
C MET A 263 -8.82 6.67 12.73
N VAL A 264 -10.04 6.32 13.11
CA VAL A 264 -11.23 6.48 12.26
C VAL A 264 -12.06 7.72 12.61
N ARG A 265 -11.76 8.40 13.72
CA ARG A 265 -12.45 9.63 14.14
C ARG A 265 -12.27 10.81 13.15
N SER A 266 -11.45 10.62 12.11
CA SER A 266 -11.20 11.54 10.99
C SER A 266 -11.35 10.84 9.62
N ALA A 267 -12.32 9.93 9.45
CA ALA A 267 -12.52 9.20 8.20
C ALA A 267 -12.89 10.14 7.02
N GLU A 268 -11.87 10.64 6.33
CA GLU A 268 -11.97 11.09 4.94
C GLU A 268 -12.03 9.84 4.04
N CYS A 269 -12.70 9.93 2.87
CA CYS A 269 -12.85 8.81 1.91
C CYS A 269 -11.54 8.07 1.57
N SER A 270 -10.38 8.70 1.78
CA SER A 270 -9.04 8.14 1.55
C SER A 270 -8.78 6.85 2.35
N ILE A 271 -9.14 6.80 3.64
CA ILE A 271 -8.90 5.62 4.50
C ILE A 271 -9.81 4.45 4.09
N CYS A 272 -11.07 4.75 3.78
CA CYS A 272 -12.06 3.77 3.32
C CYS A 272 -11.64 3.07 2.02
N SER A 273 -11.00 3.80 1.09
CA SER A 273 -10.49 3.23 -0.15
C SER A 273 -9.36 2.20 0.08
N GLN A 274 -8.53 2.38 1.10
CA GLN A 274 -7.43 1.46 1.44
C GLN A 274 -7.89 0.17 2.15
N PHE A 275 -8.84 0.26 3.09
CA PHE A 275 -9.36 -0.93 3.78
C PHE A 275 -10.24 -1.81 2.87
N ILE A 276 -11.01 -1.21 1.96
CA ILE A 276 -11.77 -1.96 0.95
C ILE A 276 -10.83 -2.72 0.01
N PHE A 277 -9.65 -2.18 -0.34
CA PHE A 277 -8.68 -2.93 -1.15
C PHE A 277 -8.22 -4.21 -0.44
N LEU A 278 -7.89 -4.15 0.85
CA LEU A 278 -7.50 -5.32 1.63
C LEU A 278 -8.65 -6.31 1.82
N ALA A 279 -9.86 -5.85 2.11
CA ALA A 279 -11.04 -6.70 2.25
C ALA A 279 -11.49 -7.33 0.92
N CYS A 280 -11.34 -6.60 -0.19
CA CYS A 280 -11.66 -7.07 -1.53
C CYS A 280 -10.60 -8.07 -2.02
N VAL A 281 -9.32 -7.84 -1.73
CA VAL A 281 -8.25 -8.82 -1.98
C VAL A 281 -8.44 -10.08 -1.13
N ALA A 282 -8.81 -9.93 0.16
CA ALA A 282 -9.12 -11.06 1.03
C ALA A 282 -10.34 -11.87 0.55
N ASN A 283 -11.42 -11.18 0.13
CA ASN A 283 -12.61 -11.84 -0.45
C ASN A 283 -12.33 -12.46 -1.83
N PHE A 284 -11.50 -11.83 -2.65
CA PHE A 284 -11.09 -12.37 -3.95
C PHE A 284 -10.26 -13.65 -3.77
N LEU A 285 -9.31 -13.64 -2.82
CA LEU A 285 -8.53 -14.82 -2.45
C LEU A 285 -9.39 -15.91 -1.78
N GLY A 286 -10.35 -15.52 -0.94
CA GLY A 286 -11.30 -16.42 -0.27
C GLY A 286 -12.30 -17.09 -1.22
N ASN A 287 -12.83 -16.35 -2.20
CA ASN A 287 -13.72 -16.90 -3.23
C ASN A 287 -12.98 -17.79 -4.24
N ARG A 288 -11.71 -17.51 -4.52
CA ARG A 288 -10.88 -18.39 -5.36
C ARG A 288 -10.63 -19.75 -4.70
N LYS A 289 -10.47 -19.79 -3.37
CA LYS A 289 -10.34 -21.04 -2.59
C LYS A 289 -11.65 -21.87 -2.58
N ARG A 290 -12.81 -21.20 -2.60
CA ARG A 290 -14.14 -21.85 -2.65
C ARG A 290 -14.53 -22.35 -4.05
N ALA A 291 -13.92 -21.83 -5.11
CA ALA A 291 -14.13 -22.28 -6.48
C ALA A 291 -13.21 -23.45 -6.90
N LEU A 292 -12.33 -23.89 -5.99
CA LEU A 292 -11.33 -24.97 -6.19
C LEU A 292 -11.56 -26.17 -5.23
N GLN A 293 -12.71 -26.22 -4.56
CA GLN A 293 -13.25 -27.40 -3.85
C GLN A 293 -14.53 -27.85 -4.56
#